data_AF-A0A6I8UQC2-F1
#
_entry.id   AF-A0A6I8UQC2-F1
#
_cell.length_a   1.000
_cell.length_b   1.000
_cell.length_c   1.000
_cell.angle_alpha   90.00
_cell.angle_beta   90.00
_cell.angle_gamma   90.00
#
_symmetry.space_group_name_H-M   'P 1'
#
loop_
_entity.id
_entity.type
_entity.pdbx_description
1 polymer ?
#
loop_
_entity_poly.entity_id
_entity_poly.type
_entity_poly.pdbx_seq_one_letter_code
_entity_poly.pdbx_strand_id
1 'polypeptide(L)'
;MDYLDATIDSMENSRFAALYGGLVRELTATTHFSQTDINCLLMVYYKFAKVNGPNAKQMTKVQFYELFLVLFKVSNVTTIDRTLFVVTKDVKYVSPKAWVQLFCLYTTEDLSVRMRFAFDIYDTKGTGLLDREQISLACDKFFVGEDEDEITELRADMGEFLIKKFDVDKDGFISYEDYSTVVSEQPCLLEFLGQLFPSPYDREILAHCINMDSFLTVESGRLN
;
A
#
# COMPACT_ATOMS: atom_id res chain seq x y z
N MET A 1 -8.57 -4.78 30.79
CA MET A 1 -8.57 -4.52 29.34
C MET A 1 -9.79 -5.24 28.84
N ASP A 2 -10.86 -4.51 28.55
CA ASP A 2 -12.12 -5.08 28.10
C ASP A 2 -11.88 -5.90 26.83
N TYR A 3 -12.70 -6.93 26.62
CA TYR A 3 -12.58 -7.81 25.46
C TYR A 3 -12.73 -6.99 24.18
N LEU A 4 -11.62 -6.77 23.48
CA LEU A 4 -11.61 -6.06 22.20
C LEU A 4 -12.36 -6.85 21.12
N ASP A 5 -12.42 -8.18 21.27
CA ASP A 5 -12.94 -9.09 20.27
C ASP A 5 -13.72 -10.24 20.94
N ALA A 6 -14.99 -10.38 20.57
CA ALA A 6 -15.88 -11.38 21.16
C ALA A 6 -15.62 -12.82 20.67
N THR A 7 -14.79 -13.01 19.63
CA THR A 7 -14.49 -14.34 19.09
C THR A 7 -13.25 -14.96 19.71
N ILE A 8 -12.64 -14.33 20.71
CA ILE A 8 -11.49 -14.88 21.46
C ILE A 8 -11.81 -14.99 22.94
N ASP A 9 -11.29 -16.04 23.58
CA ASP A 9 -11.47 -16.24 25.02
C ASP A 9 -10.49 -15.42 25.87
N SER A 10 -10.64 -15.50 27.20
CA SER A 10 -9.79 -14.77 28.17
C SER A 10 -8.31 -15.13 28.05
N MET A 11 -8.01 -16.40 27.77
CA MET A 11 -6.65 -16.92 27.70
C MET A 11 -5.96 -16.38 26.45
N GLU A 12 -6.67 -16.37 25.34
CA GLU A 12 -6.21 -15.83 24.06
C GLU A 12 -6.01 -14.32 24.12
N ASN A 13 -6.90 -13.59 24.77
CA ASN A 13 -6.73 -12.16 24.99
C ASN A 13 -5.47 -11.85 25.83
N SER A 14 -5.22 -12.65 26.86
CA SER A 14 -4.01 -12.53 27.69
C SER A 14 -2.74 -12.83 26.88
N ARG A 15 -2.77 -13.85 26.02
CA ARG A 15 -1.66 -14.19 25.11
C ARG A 15 -1.40 -13.09 24.08
N PHE A 16 -2.45 -12.52 23.49
CA PHE A 16 -2.36 -11.38 22.60
C PHE A 16 -1.65 -10.20 23.28
N ALA A 17 -2.11 -9.80 24.47
CA ALA A 17 -1.52 -8.70 25.23
C ALA A 17 -0.03 -8.96 25.58
N ALA A 18 0.32 -10.20 25.93
CA ALA A 18 1.70 -10.59 26.21
C ALA A 18 2.60 -10.52 24.97
N LEU A 19 2.10 -10.92 23.79
CA LEU A 19 2.86 -10.92 22.55
C LEU A 19 3.06 -9.52 21.96
N TYR A 20 2.01 -8.71 21.97
CA TYR A 20 1.99 -7.46 21.20
C TYR A 20 2.00 -6.19 22.05
N GLY A 21 1.82 -6.26 23.37
CA GLY A 21 1.72 -5.06 24.22
C GLY A 21 2.94 -4.13 24.14
N GLY A 22 4.14 -4.69 23.92
CA GLY A 22 5.35 -3.90 23.65
C GLY A 22 5.26 -3.15 22.30
N LEU A 23 4.91 -3.87 21.24
CA LEU A 23 4.77 -3.34 19.89
C LEU A 23 3.64 -2.31 19.78
N VAL A 24 2.51 -2.53 20.47
CA VAL A 24 1.40 -1.57 20.54
C VAL A 24 1.88 -0.23 21.06
N ARG A 25 2.67 -0.22 22.14
CA ARG A 25 3.22 1.02 22.71
C ARG A 25 4.21 1.70 21.75
N GLU A 26 5.09 0.92 21.11
CA GLU A 26 6.03 1.44 20.12
C GLU A 26 5.30 2.09 18.94
N LEU A 27 4.32 1.40 18.36
CA LEU A 27 3.58 1.88 17.19
C LEU A 27 2.72 3.10 17.54
N THR A 28 2.09 3.12 18.71
CA THR A 28 1.30 4.28 19.17
C THR A 28 2.17 5.54 19.28
N ALA A 29 3.46 5.39 19.58
CA ALA A 29 4.39 6.50 19.67
C ALA A 29 5.02 6.90 18.33
N THR A 30 4.90 6.09 17.28
CA THR A 30 5.65 6.26 16.02
C THR A 30 4.76 6.34 14.78
N THR A 31 3.46 6.11 14.90
CA THR A 31 2.49 6.21 13.82
C THR A 31 1.38 7.20 14.17
N HIS A 32 0.57 7.58 13.18
CA HIS A 32 -0.62 8.42 13.38
C HIS A 32 -1.82 7.65 13.95
N PHE A 33 -1.66 6.35 14.24
CA PHE A 33 -2.75 5.50 14.72
C PHE A 33 -2.90 5.56 16.23
N SER A 34 -4.15 5.53 16.69
CA SER A 34 -4.43 5.40 18.12
C SER A 34 -4.05 4.00 18.62
N GLN A 35 -3.92 3.88 19.94
CA GLN A 35 -3.71 2.57 20.56
C GLN A 35 -4.82 1.57 20.20
N THR A 36 -6.07 2.04 20.09
CA THR A 36 -7.22 1.21 19.69
C THR A 36 -7.08 0.71 18.27
N ASP A 37 -6.74 1.59 17.32
CA ASP A 37 -6.54 1.22 15.91
C ASP A 37 -5.45 0.14 15.79
N ILE A 38 -4.32 0.32 16.47
CA ILE A 38 -3.21 -0.63 16.46
C ILE A 38 -3.64 -1.98 17.08
N ASN A 39 -4.40 -1.96 18.17
CA ASN A 39 -4.93 -3.18 18.77
C ASN A 39 -5.85 -3.93 17.79
N CYS A 40 -6.74 -3.23 17.08
CA CYS A 40 -7.63 -3.83 16.08
C CYS A 40 -6.83 -4.47 14.92
N LEU A 41 -5.85 -3.77 14.36
CA LEU A 41 -4.97 -4.33 13.31
C LEU A 41 -4.25 -5.59 13.78
N LEU A 42 -3.64 -5.51 14.96
CA LEU A 42 -2.86 -6.63 15.48
C LEU A 42 -3.75 -7.80 15.87
N MET A 43 -5.01 -7.56 16.26
CA MET A 43 -5.98 -8.63 16.52
C MET A 43 -6.30 -9.42 15.25
N VAL A 44 -6.54 -8.74 14.14
CA VAL A 44 -6.72 -9.38 12.83
C VAL A 44 -5.46 -10.18 12.47
N TYR A 45 -4.28 -9.56 12.56
CA TYR A 45 -3.01 -10.23 12.31
C TYR A 45 -2.83 -11.50 13.16
N TYR A 46 -3.14 -11.42 14.46
CA TYR A 46 -3.02 -12.53 15.40
C TYR A 46 -3.88 -13.73 14.98
N LYS A 47 -5.12 -13.48 14.57
CA LYS A 47 -6.04 -14.51 14.06
C LYS A 47 -5.46 -15.20 12.82
N PHE A 48 -4.96 -14.44 11.84
CA PHE A 48 -4.34 -15.00 10.63
C PHE A 48 -3.08 -15.82 10.94
N ALA A 49 -2.22 -15.33 11.84
CA ALA A 49 -1.03 -16.07 12.26
C ALA A 49 -1.40 -17.42 12.88
N LYS A 50 -2.47 -17.47 13.70
CA LYS A 50 -2.92 -18.70 14.36
C LYS A 50 -3.50 -19.76 13.43
N VAL A 51 -4.08 -19.37 12.31
CA VAL A 51 -4.59 -20.33 11.30
C VAL A 51 -3.46 -21.23 10.78
N ASN A 52 -2.22 -20.76 10.81
CA ASN A 52 -1.04 -21.54 10.42
C ASN A 52 -0.64 -22.62 11.45
N GLY A 53 -1.32 -22.69 12.60
CA GLY A 53 -1.11 -23.70 13.64
C GLY A 53 -0.70 -23.11 15.01
N PRO A 54 -0.70 -23.95 16.08
CA PRO A 54 -0.53 -23.48 17.47
C PRO A 54 0.84 -22.85 17.77
N ASN A 55 1.87 -23.23 17.01
CA ASN A 55 3.25 -22.74 17.15
C ASN A 55 3.58 -21.62 16.15
N ALA A 56 2.65 -21.26 15.27
CA ALA A 56 2.88 -20.20 14.30
C ALA A 56 2.96 -18.85 15.00
N LYS A 57 3.95 -18.05 14.58
CA LYS A 57 4.22 -16.72 15.15
C LYS A 57 3.85 -15.59 14.21
N GLN A 58 3.68 -15.90 12.92
CA GLN A 58 3.51 -14.89 11.88
C GLN A 58 2.49 -15.32 10.83
N MET A 59 1.84 -14.32 10.26
CA MET A 59 1.06 -14.45 9.04
C MET A 59 2.00 -14.72 7.85
N THR A 60 1.56 -15.56 6.92
CA THR A 60 2.29 -15.83 5.67
C THR A 60 2.01 -14.75 4.64
N LYS A 61 2.91 -14.58 3.67
CA LYS A 61 2.65 -13.68 2.53
C LYS A 61 1.46 -14.10 1.68
N VAL A 62 1.18 -15.40 1.58
CA VAL A 62 0.02 -15.91 0.83
C VAL A 62 -1.29 -15.40 1.44
N GLN A 63 -1.43 -15.52 2.76
CA GLN A 63 -2.58 -14.96 3.47
C GLN A 63 -2.69 -13.43 3.29
N PHE A 64 -1.55 -12.74 3.27
CA PHE A 64 -1.55 -11.29 3.09
C PHE A 64 -1.90 -10.87 1.66
N TYR A 65 -1.45 -11.62 0.66
CA TYR A 65 -1.80 -11.40 -0.74
C TYR A 65 -3.31 -11.52 -0.96
N GLU A 66 -3.95 -12.54 -0.39
CA GLU A 66 -5.42 -12.71 -0.43
C GLU A 66 -6.15 -11.54 0.25
N LEU A 67 -5.67 -11.12 1.42
CA LEU A 67 -6.18 -9.92 2.09
C LEU A 67 -6.02 -8.68 1.22
N PHE A 68 -4.92 -8.56 0.49
CA PHE A 68 -4.64 -7.41 -0.36
C PHE A 68 -5.65 -7.28 -1.50
N LEU A 69 -5.98 -8.40 -2.15
CA LEU A 69 -6.98 -8.46 -3.22
C LEU A 69 -8.39 -8.12 -2.73
N VAL A 70 -8.74 -8.54 -1.52
CA VAL A 70 -10.07 -8.31 -0.94
C VAL A 70 -10.21 -6.89 -0.41
N LEU A 71 -9.21 -6.40 0.32
CA LEU A 71 -9.28 -5.15 1.08
C LEU A 71 -8.90 -3.91 0.28
N PHE A 72 -7.89 -3.98 -0.58
CA PHE A 72 -7.36 -2.79 -1.25
C PHE A 72 -7.81 -2.65 -2.69
N LYS A 73 -8.47 -3.68 -3.26
CA LYS A 73 -8.93 -3.75 -4.66
C LYS A 73 -7.88 -3.45 -5.72
N VAL A 74 -6.61 -3.38 -5.33
CA VAL A 74 -5.46 -3.37 -6.23
C VAL A 74 -5.31 -4.78 -6.79
N SER A 75 -5.51 -4.93 -8.09
CA SER A 75 -5.49 -6.23 -8.78
C SER A 75 -4.23 -6.48 -9.61
N ASN A 76 -3.35 -5.48 -9.72
CA ASN A 76 -2.10 -5.61 -10.45
C ASN A 76 -1.10 -6.45 -9.64
N VAL A 77 -0.92 -7.72 -10.02
CA VAL A 77 -0.01 -8.67 -9.36
C VAL A 77 1.39 -8.09 -9.14
N THR A 78 1.97 -7.43 -10.16
CA THR A 78 3.29 -6.81 -10.06
C THR A 78 3.33 -5.71 -8.98
N THR A 79 2.28 -4.89 -8.91
CA THR A 79 2.15 -3.87 -7.86
C THR A 79 2.04 -4.51 -6.48
N ILE A 80 1.23 -5.56 -6.34
CA ILE A 80 1.04 -6.26 -5.06
C ILE A 80 2.36 -6.88 -4.61
N ASP A 81 3.03 -7.63 -5.48
CA ASP A 81 4.29 -8.32 -5.17
C ASP A 81 5.38 -7.34 -4.75
N ARG A 82 5.51 -6.22 -5.46
CA ARG A 82 6.48 -5.17 -5.11
C ARG A 82 6.10 -4.47 -3.82
N THR A 83 4.83 -4.18 -3.60
CA THR A 83 4.35 -3.60 -2.34
C THR A 83 4.67 -4.52 -1.16
N LEU A 84 4.35 -5.80 -1.30
CA LEU A 84 4.66 -6.82 -0.30
C LEU A 84 6.17 -6.92 -0.10
N PHE A 85 6.98 -6.87 -1.15
CA PHE A 85 8.44 -6.89 -1.03
C PHE A 85 8.97 -5.69 -0.24
N VAL A 86 8.60 -4.47 -0.64
CA VAL A 86 9.03 -3.20 -0.02
C VAL A 86 8.62 -3.12 1.45
N VAL A 87 7.38 -3.48 1.76
CA VAL A 87 6.81 -3.36 3.11
C VAL A 87 7.29 -4.47 4.04
N THR A 88 7.35 -5.72 3.57
CA THR A 88 7.65 -6.86 4.46
C THR A 88 9.14 -7.11 4.65
N LYS A 89 9.97 -6.83 3.62
CA LYS A 89 11.41 -7.13 3.59
C LYS A 89 11.76 -8.60 3.94
N ASP A 90 10.81 -9.52 3.82
CA ASP A 90 10.94 -10.96 4.05
C ASP A 90 10.43 -11.69 2.80
N VAL A 91 10.74 -12.98 2.62
CA VAL A 91 10.31 -13.76 1.44
C VAL A 91 9.04 -14.56 1.71
N LYS A 92 8.78 -14.95 2.96
CA LYS A 92 7.74 -15.93 3.32
C LYS A 92 6.69 -15.39 4.28
N TYR A 93 7.09 -14.52 5.20
CA TYR A 93 6.23 -14.07 6.29
C TYR A 93 6.05 -12.56 6.28
N VAL A 94 5.03 -12.12 7.01
CA VAL A 94 4.74 -10.70 7.25
C VAL A 94 4.97 -10.47 8.73
N SER A 95 5.79 -9.50 9.11
CA SER A 95 5.94 -9.13 10.52
C SER A 95 4.71 -8.33 10.99
N PRO A 96 4.33 -8.38 12.29
CA PRO A 96 3.21 -7.58 12.79
C PRO A 96 3.44 -6.08 12.61
N LYS A 97 4.71 -5.64 12.62
CA LYS A 97 5.09 -4.25 12.32
C LYS A 97 4.86 -3.91 10.84
N ALA A 98 5.30 -4.76 9.93
CA ALA A 98 5.09 -4.56 8.48
C ALA A 98 3.59 -4.54 8.13
N TRP A 99 2.78 -5.37 8.78
CA TRP A 99 1.33 -5.33 8.67
C TRP A 99 0.78 -3.94 9.02
N VAL A 100 1.09 -3.40 10.20
CA VAL A 100 0.60 -2.06 10.59
C VAL A 100 1.16 -0.95 9.69
N GLN A 101 2.42 -1.07 9.26
CA GLN A 101 3.06 -0.11 8.36
C GLN A 101 2.36 -0.01 7.00
N LEU A 102 1.83 -1.11 6.46
CA LEU A 102 1.04 -1.06 5.22
C LEU A 102 -0.19 -0.15 5.40
N PHE A 103 -0.94 -0.36 6.49
CA PHE A 103 -2.11 0.46 6.76
C PHE A 103 -1.72 1.91 7.01
N CYS A 104 -0.60 2.17 7.69
CA CYS A 104 -0.09 3.54 7.85
C CYS A 104 0.15 4.21 6.49
N LEU A 105 0.82 3.50 5.58
CA LEU A 105 1.08 3.98 4.23
C LEU A 105 -0.20 4.20 3.42
N TYR A 106 -1.17 3.29 3.53
CA TYR A 106 -2.38 3.31 2.69
C TYR A 106 -3.40 4.33 3.15
N THR A 107 -3.28 4.78 4.39
CA THR A 107 -4.15 5.78 5.01
C THR A 107 -3.49 7.14 5.22
N THR A 108 -2.19 7.28 4.91
CA THR A 108 -1.51 8.57 5.07
C THR A 108 -2.02 9.59 4.05
N GLU A 109 -2.15 10.85 4.48
CA GLU A 109 -2.34 12.00 3.61
C GLU A 109 -1.01 12.68 3.23
N ASP A 110 0.11 12.23 3.81
CA ASP A 110 1.44 12.76 3.54
C ASP A 110 1.86 12.44 2.10
N LEU A 111 1.81 13.47 1.24
CA LEU A 111 2.15 13.35 -0.17
C LEU A 111 3.60 12.91 -0.37
N SER A 112 4.54 13.34 0.47
CA SER A 112 5.96 12.95 0.36
C SER A 112 6.16 11.47 0.64
N VAL A 113 5.49 10.93 1.65
CA VAL A 113 5.51 9.47 1.93
C VAL A 113 4.91 8.69 0.76
N ARG A 114 3.78 9.18 0.21
CA ARG A 114 3.11 8.53 -0.91
C ARG A 114 3.95 8.56 -2.19
N MET A 115 4.57 9.69 -2.50
CA MET A 115 5.47 9.85 -3.65
C MET A 115 6.66 8.90 -3.56
N ARG A 116 7.31 8.82 -2.39
CA ARG A 116 8.44 7.91 -2.19
C ARG A 116 8.04 6.46 -2.46
N PHE A 117 6.93 6.03 -1.85
CA PHE A 117 6.43 4.69 -2.07
C PHE A 117 6.08 4.43 -3.54
N ALA A 118 5.39 5.36 -4.19
CA ALA A 118 4.99 5.20 -5.59
C ALA A 118 6.20 5.02 -6.51
N PHE A 119 7.22 5.86 -6.34
CA PHE A 119 8.46 5.76 -7.10
C PHE A 119 9.18 4.42 -6.87
N ASP A 120 9.29 3.96 -5.62
CA ASP A 120 9.91 2.67 -5.30
C ASP A 120 9.18 1.49 -5.97
N ILE A 121 7.85 1.59 -6.14
CA ILE A 121 7.08 0.59 -6.89
C ILE A 121 7.33 0.70 -8.38
N TYR A 122 7.40 1.90 -8.95
CA TYR A 122 7.64 2.11 -10.38
C TYR A 122 9.08 1.81 -10.81
N ASP A 123 10.07 1.95 -9.92
CA ASP A 123 11.47 1.62 -10.16
C ASP A 123 11.70 0.10 -10.17
N THR A 124 11.19 -0.57 -11.20
CA THR A 124 11.21 -2.02 -11.29
C THR A 124 12.62 -2.61 -11.31
N LYS A 125 13.60 -1.85 -11.77
CA LYS A 125 15.01 -2.23 -11.88
C LYS A 125 15.84 -1.86 -10.63
N GLY A 126 15.35 -0.99 -9.75
CA GLY A 126 16.03 -0.58 -8.53
C GLY A 126 17.24 0.32 -8.82
N THR A 127 17.22 1.05 -9.93
CA THR A 127 18.32 1.91 -10.38
C THR A 127 18.24 3.32 -9.81
N GLY A 128 17.10 3.68 -9.20
CA GLY A 128 16.76 5.05 -8.84
C GLY A 128 16.26 5.90 -10.01
N LEU A 129 16.09 5.31 -11.19
CA LEU A 129 15.68 5.98 -12.44
C LEU A 129 14.63 5.15 -13.17
N LEU A 130 13.59 5.79 -13.69
CA LEU A 130 12.64 5.13 -14.60
C LEU A 130 13.10 5.35 -16.03
N ASP A 131 13.41 4.25 -16.72
CA ASP A 131 13.74 4.27 -18.14
C ASP A 131 12.51 4.00 -19.04
N ARG A 132 12.73 4.17 -20.35
CA ARG A 132 11.72 3.95 -21.40
C ARG A 132 11.07 2.57 -21.33
N GLU A 133 11.82 1.53 -20.99
CA GLU A 133 11.30 0.17 -20.91
C GLU A 133 10.36 0.02 -19.72
N GLN A 134 10.74 0.54 -18.55
CA GLN A 134 9.90 0.51 -17.34
C GLN A 134 8.58 1.25 -17.55
N ILE A 135 8.63 2.42 -18.20
CA ILE A 135 7.45 3.24 -18.49
C ILE A 135 6.55 2.54 -19.51
N SER A 136 7.13 1.98 -20.59
CA SER A 136 6.39 1.26 -21.62
C SER A 136 5.65 0.04 -21.05
N LEU A 137 6.33 -0.78 -20.24
CA LEU A 137 5.73 -1.94 -19.57
C LEU A 137 4.59 -1.55 -18.61
N ALA A 138 4.65 -0.38 -17.99
CA ALA A 138 3.55 0.12 -17.17
C ALA A 138 2.35 0.55 -18.04
N CYS A 139 2.60 1.14 -19.21
CA CYS A 139 1.57 1.58 -20.15
C CYS A 139 0.83 0.43 -20.85
N ASP A 140 1.38 -0.80 -20.84
CA ASP A 140 0.74 -1.97 -21.44
C ASP A 140 -0.70 -2.20 -20.97
N LYS A 141 -1.01 -1.77 -19.74
CA LYS A 141 -2.32 -1.97 -19.11
C LYS A 141 -3.30 -0.82 -19.37
N PHE A 142 -2.87 0.26 -20.00
CA PHE A 142 -3.69 1.45 -20.21
C PHE A 142 -4.63 1.32 -21.42
N PHE A 143 -4.22 0.51 -22.40
CA PHE A 143 -4.92 0.37 -23.67
C PHE A 143 -5.31 -1.09 -23.92
N VAL A 144 -6.61 -1.29 -24.22
CA VAL A 144 -7.21 -2.57 -24.59
C VAL A 144 -8.00 -2.35 -25.87
N GLY A 145 -7.80 -3.22 -26.86
CA GLY A 145 -8.46 -3.14 -28.17
C GLY A 145 -8.22 -4.40 -28.99
N GLU A 146 -8.81 -4.46 -30.18
CA GLU A 146 -8.69 -5.60 -31.10
C GLU A 146 -7.53 -5.46 -32.11
N ASP A 147 -7.10 -4.23 -32.39
CA ASP A 147 -5.99 -3.92 -33.29
C ASP A 147 -4.67 -3.80 -32.50
N GLU A 148 -3.80 -4.80 -32.63
CA GLU A 148 -2.52 -4.84 -31.91
C GLU A 148 -1.55 -3.75 -32.35
N ASP A 149 -1.56 -3.36 -33.62
CA ASP A 149 -0.66 -2.33 -34.15
C ASP A 149 -1.06 -0.95 -33.61
N GLU A 150 -2.36 -0.63 -33.64
CA GLU A 150 -2.89 0.61 -33.06
C GLU A 150 -2.58 0.73 -31.56
N ILE A 151 -2.80 -0.35 -30.79
CA ILE A 151 -2.50 -0.37 -29.36
C ILE A 151 -1.00 -0.16 -29.10
N THR A 152 -0.15 -0.75 -29.93
CA THR A 152 1.30 -0.63 -29.80
C THR A 152 1.74 0.82 -30.04
N GLU A 153 1.19 1.48 -31.06
CA GLU A 153 1.44 2.91 -31.32
C GLU A 153 0.96 3.78 -30.16
N LEU A 154 -0.26 3.56 -29.64
CA LEU A 154 -0.80 4.30 -28.49
C LEU A 154 0.06 4.16 -27.23
N ARG A 155 0.59 2.97 -26.97
CA ARG A 155 1.51 2.72 -25.83
C ARG A 155 2.82 3.45 -26.01
N ALA A 156 3.39 3.43 -27.21
CA ALA A 156 4.62 4.15 -27.51
C ALA A 156 4.44 5.67 -27.35
N ASP A 157 3.36 6.23 -27.90
CA ASP A 157 3.02 7.64 -27.80
C ASP A 157 2.79 8.08 -26.34
N MET A 158 2.10 7.24 -25.55
CA MET A 158 1.93 7.48 -24.11
C MET A 158 3.27 7.48 -23.38
N GLY A 159 4.15 6.53 -23.68
CA GLY A 159 5.49 6.47 -23.09
C GLY A 159 6.29 7.75 -23.36
N GLU A 160 6.34 8.22 -24.61
CA GLU A 160 7.01 9.48 -24.96
C GLU A 160 6.37 10.69 -24.27
N PHE A 161 5.04 10.73 -24.20
CA PHE A 161 4.32 11.81 -23.53
C PHE A 161 4.66 11.88 -22.05
N LEU A 162 4.70 10.73 -21.36
CA LEU A 162 5.04 10.65 -19.94
C LEU A 162 6.48 11.09 -19.68
N ILE A 163 7.44 10.64 -20.50
CA ILE A 163 8.83 11.09 -20.39
C ILE A 163 8.90 12.59 -20.57
N LYS A 164 8.32 13.14 -21.64
CA LYS A 164 8.31 14.59 -21.88
C LYS A 164 7.66 15.39 -20.74
N LYS A 165 6.71 14.81 -20.03
CA LYS A 165 6.01 15.45 -18.91
C LYS A 165 6.83 15.43 -17.63
N PHE A 166 7.53 14.33 -17.36
CA PHE A 166 8.18 14.09 -16.08
C PHE A 166 9.69 14.32 -16.11
N ASP A 167 10.39 14.05 -17.20
CA ASP A 167 11.83 14.31 -17.38
C ASP A 167 12.08 15.83 -17.46
N VAL A 168 12.33 16.46 -16.31
CA VAL A 168 12.46 17.93 -16.18
C VAL A 168 13.83 18.38 -16.68
N ASP A 169 14.88 17.60 -16.40
CA ASP A 169 16.25 17.92 -16.76
C ASP A 169 16.66 17.46 -18.18
N LYS A 170 15.82 16.64 -18.82
CA LYS A 170 15.93 16.15 -20.21
C LYS A 170 17.08 15.18 -20.42
N ASP A 171 17.38 14.36 -19.42
CA ASP A 171 18.41 13.32 -19.52
C ASP A 171 17.90 12.00 -20.16
N GLY A 172 16.59 11.91 -20.41
CA GLY A 172 15.93 10.75 -21.01
C GLY A 172 15.42 9.72 -19.99
N PHE A 173 15.58 9.99 -18.70
CA PHE A 173 15.09 9.19 -17.58
C PHE A 173 14.14 10.02 -16.71
N ILE A 174 13.42 9.37 -15.80
CA ILE A 174 12.66 10.06 -14.75
C ILE A 174 13.28 9.68 -13.41
N SER A 175 13.96 10.64 -12.77
CA SER A 175 14.45 10.50 -11.40
C SER A 175 13.33 10.69 -10.35
N TYR A 176 13.63 10.42 -9.09
CA TYR A 176 12.69 10.75 -8.01
C TYR A 176 12.48 12.26 -7.90
N GLU A 177 13.53 13.05 -8.12
CA GLU A 177 13.53 14.51 -8.08
C GLU A 177 12.60 15.08 -9.15
N ASP A 178 12.70 14.56 -10.38
CA ASP A 178 11.80 14.86 -11.50
C ASP A 178 10.34 14.57 -11.15
N TYR A 179 10.08 13.31 -10.78
CA TYR A 179 8.75 12.83 -10.42
C TYR A 179 8.13 13.65 -9.28
N SER A 180 8.88 13.84 -8.20
CA SER A 180 8.39 14.55 -7.02
C SER A 180 8.18 16.04 -7.27
N THR A 181 8.98 16.66 -8.15
CA THR A 181 8.75 18.04 -8.59
C THR A 181 7.40 18.17 -9.29
N VAL A 182 7.14 17.31 -10.28
CA VAL A 182 5.88 17.34 -11.04
C VAL A 182 4.67 17.01 -10.17
N VAL A 183 4.75 15.98 -9.31
CA VAL A 183 3.63 15.58 -8.45
C VAL A 183 3.36 16.59 -7.33
N SER A 184 4.39 17.29 -6.84
CA SER A 184 4.18 18.36 -5.86
C SER A 184 3.36 19.53 -6.44
N GLU A 185 3.52 19.83 -7.73
CA GLU A 185 2.71 20.82 -8.44
C GLU A 185 1.34 20.27 -8.85
N GLN A 186 1.27 18.98 -9.18
CA GLN A 186 0.07 18.30 -9.69
C GLN A 186 -0.17 16.97 -8.95
N PRO A 187 -0.73 17.00 -7.72
CA PRO A 187 -0.88 15.80 -6.89
C PRO A 187 -1.73 14.68 -7.50
N CYS A 188 -2.59 14.99 -8.48
CA CYS A 188 -3.36 13.98 -9.23
C CYS A 188 -2.47 13.03 -10.05
N LEU A 189 -1.21 13.41 -10.32
CA LEU A 189 -0.24 12.61 -11.06
C LEU A 189 0.58 11.66 -10.17
N LEU A 190 0.24 11.54 -8.88
CA LEU A 190 0.90 10.61 -7.96
C LEU A 190 0.97 9.19 -8.52
N GLU A 191 -0.12 8.72 -9.10
CA GLU A 191 -0.31 7.34 -9.58
C GLU A 191 -0.23 7.24 -11.12
N PHE A 192 0.65 8.03 -11.75
CA PHE A 192 0.70 8.19 -13.22
C PHE A 192 1.02 6.91 -14.00
N LEU A 193 1.64 5.90 -13.38
CA LEU A 193 1.90 4.58 -13.99
C LEU A 193 0.91 3.50 -13.52
N GLY A 194 -0.20 3.92 -12.93
CA GLY A 194 -1.29 3.05 -12.49
C GLY A 194 -1.51 3.07 -10.99
N GLN A 195 -2.69 2.60 -10.59
CA GLN A 195 -3.18 2.63 -9.21
C GLN A 195 -2.29 1.82 -8.26
N LEU A 196 -1.94 2.45 -7.14
CA LEU A 196 -1.15 1.92 -6.03
C LEU A 196 -1.92 2.01 -4.70
N PHE A 197 -2.70 3.08 -4.53
CA PHE A 197 -3.45 3.36 -3.31
C PHE A 197 -4.93 2.98 -3.50
N PRO A 198 -5.63 2.58 -2.42
CA PRO A 198 -7.06 2.34 -2.48
C PRO A 198 -7.79 3.64 -2.81
N SER A 199 -8.87 3.54 -3.59
CA SER A 199 -9.78 4.65 -3.86
C SER A 199 -10.43 5.13 -2.54
N PRO A 200 -10.96 6.36 -2.47
CA PRO A 200 -11.67 6.83 -1.27
C PRO A 200 -12.75 5.85 -0.79
N TYR A 201 -13.54 5.30 -1.72
CA TYR A 201 -14.56 4.29 -1.42
C TYR A 201 -13.96 3.00 -0.84
N ASP A 202 -12.85 2.51 -1.41
CA ASP A 202 -12.19 1.31 -0.88
C ASP A 202 -11.56 1.56 0.50
N ARG A 203 -11.14 2.79 0.80
CA ARG A 203 -10.66 3.18 2.14
C ARG A 203 -11.76 3.13 3.17
N GLU A 204 -12.99 3.52 2.83
CA GLU A 204 -14.12 3.42 3.75
C GLU A 204 -14.43 1.95 4.07
N ILE A 205 -14.46 1.10 3.05
CA ILE A 205 -14.63 -0.36 3.24
C ILE A 205 -13.51 -0.92 4.11
N LEU A 206 -12.26 -0.54 3.82
CA LEU A 206 -11.09 -0.93 4.59
C LEU A 206 -11.26 -0.56 6.06
N ALA A 207 -11.63 0.70 6.34
CA ALA A 207 -11.83 1.24 7.68
C ALA A 207 -12.89 0.46 8.46
N HIS A 208 -14.02 0.13 7.83
CA HIS A 208 -15.04 -0.71 8.46
C HIS A 208 -14.56 -2.15 8.70
N CYS A 209 -13.85 -2.76 7.75
CA CYS A 209 -13.34 -4.13 7.88
C CYS A 209 -12.33 -4.30 9.02
N ILE A 210 -11.60 -3.24 9.36
CA ILE A 210 -10.59 -3.25 10.44
C ILE A 210 -11.06 -2.52 11.71
N ASN A 211 -12.34 -2.14 11.78
CA ASN A 211 -12.96 -1.45 12.90
C ASN A 211 -12.24 -0.15 13.29
N MET A 212 -11.95 0.67 12.28
CA MET A 212 -11.32 1.97 12.44
C MET A 212 -12.20 3.09 11.87
N ASP A 213 -13.32 3.36 12.53
CA ASP A 213 -14.22 4.45 12.12
C ASP A 213 -13.59 5.85 12.29
N SER A 214 -12.47 5.94 13.04
CA SER A 214 -11.67 7.17 13.16
C SER A 214 -11.24 7.74 11.80
N PHE A 215 -11.09 6.89 10.77
CA PHE A 215 -10.69 7.28 9.41
C PHE A 215 -11.81 7.92 8.60
N LEU A 216 -13.07 7.66 8.96
CA LEU A 216 -14.23 8.12 8.20
C LEU A 216 -14.61 9.58 8.51
N THR A 217 -14.09 10.12 9.61
CA THR A 217 -14.54 11.41 10.15
C THR A 217 -13.89 12.65 9.51
N VAL A 218 -12.91 12.48 8.61
CA VAL A 218 -12.19 13.61 7.99
C VAL A 218 -12.93 14.17 6.76
N GLU A 219 -13.75 13.37 6.08
CA GLU A 219 -14.44 13.84 4.86
C GLU A 219 -15.70 14.68 5.13
N SER A 220 -16.31 14.55 6.31
CA SER A 220 -17.52 15.32 6.67
C SER A 220 -17.25 16.81 6.91
N GLY A 221 -15.98 17.25 6.96
CA GLY A 221 -15.58 18.63 7.25
C GLY A 221 -15.21 19.48 6.02
N ARG A 222 -15.18 18.91 4.81
CA ARG A 222 -14.76 19.64 3.58
C ARG A 222 -15.90 20.00 2.62
N LEU A 223 -17.14 19.84 3.07
CA LEU A 223 -18.33 20.38 2.39
C LEU A 223 -18.92 21.51 3.24
N ASN A 224 -18.21 22.65 3.30
CA ASN A 224 -18.76 23.96 3.65
C ASN A 224 -17.89 25.06 3.02
#